data_AF-A0A8S0PN73-F1
#
_entry.id   AF-A0A8S0PN73-F1
#
_cell.length_a   1.000
_cell.length_b   1.000
_cell.length_c   1.000
_cell.angle_alpha   90.00
_cell.angle_beta   90.00
_cell.angle_gamma   90.00
#
_symmetry.space_group_name_H-M   'P 1'
#
loop_
_entity.id
_entity.type
_entity.pdbx_description
1 polymer ?
#
loop_
_entity_poly.entity_id
_entity_poly.type
_entity_poly.pdbx_seq_one_letter_code
_entity_poly.pdbx_strand_id
1 'polypeptide(L)'
;MQGGIRSIYSHGSVFKNAVLQHVRLVNPATRSLLFARHESAQAASIDEQGFESTIISDILKTKGKNADGSWLWCTTDDSVYDAVKSMTQHNVGALVVVKPGEQESIAGIITERDYLRKIIVQGRSSKSTKVGDIMTEEVIPASSSNKISEI
;
A
#
# COMPACT_ATOMS: atom_id res chain seq x y z
N MET A 1 -35.84 -45.21 -28.97
CA MET A 1 -36.47 -44.61 -30.17
C MET A 1 -36.44 -43.09 -30.01
N GLN A 2 -35.86 -42.39 -30.99
CA GLN A 2 -36.00 -40.96 -31.40
C GLN A 2 -36.10 -39.88 -30.30
N GLY A 3 -35.34 -38.78 -30.26
CA GLY A 3 -34.47 -38.13 -31.24
C GLY A 3 -34.71 -36.62 -31.21
N GLY A 4 -33.64 -35.81 -31.02
CA GLY A 4 -33.54 -34.40 -31.45
C GLY A 4 -34.35 -33.33 -30.69
N ILE A 5 -33.99 -32.05 -30.56
CA ILE A 5 -32.92 -31.18 -31.07
C ILE A 5 -32.74 -30.03 -30.07
N ARG A 6 -31.51 -29.54 -30.03
CA ARG A 6 -30.90 -28.44 -29.26
C ARG A 6 -31.22 -27.07 -29.88
N SER A 7 -31.45 -26.00 -29.09
CA SER A 7 -31.23 -24.61 -29.55
C SER A 7 -31.33 -23.56 -28.41
N ILE A 8 -30.23 -23.14 -27.77
CA ILE A 8 -29.45 -21.88 -27.90
C ILE A 8 -30.05 -20.54 -27.40
N TYR A 9 -29.24 -19.90 -26.53
CA TYR A 9 -28.94 -18.46 -26.31
C TYR A 9 -30.07 -17.43 -26.03
N SER A 10 -30.05 -16.80 -24.86
CA SER A 10 -29.30 -15.54 -24.62
C SER A 10 -29.91 -14.66 -23.50
N HIS A 11 -28.98 -13.99 -22.81
CA HIS A 11 -29.06 -12.61 -22.31
C HIS A 11 -30.00 -12.19 -21.18
N GLY A 12 -29.38 -11.50 -20.20
CA GLY A 12 -29.91 -10.24 -19.69
C GLY A 12 -30.25 -10.22 -18.20
N SER A 13 -29.22 -10.13 -17.36
CA SER A 13 -29.37 -9.50 -16.04
C SER A 13 -29.86 -8.08 -16.23
N VAL A 14 -30.90 -7.63 -15.48
CA VAL A 14 -31.03 -6.23 -15.09
C VAL A 14 -32.20 -5.97 -14.10
N PHE A 15 -31.79 -5.35 -12.99
CA PHE A 15 -32.47 -4.36 -12.14
C PHE A 15 -33.49 -4.71 -11.04
N LYS A 16 -33.03 -4.29 -9.84
CA LYS A 16 -33.67 -3.40 -8.86
C LYS A 16 -34.96 -3.89 -8.24
N ASN A 17 -34.89 -4.20 -6.94
CA ASN A 17 -35.87 -3.75 -5.96
C ASN A 17 -35.31 -3.89 -4.56
N ALA A 18 -34.82 -2.78 -3.99
CA ALA A 18 -34.84 -2.55 -2.54
C ALA A 18 -34.61 -1.06 -2.28
N VAL A 19 -35.35 -0.55 -1.29
CA VAL A 19 -35.29 0.81 -0.73
C VAL A 19 -36.09 1.86 -1.50
N LEU A 20 -37.35 2.02 -1.09
CA LEU A 20 -38.05 3.31 -1.01
C LEU A 20 -39.38 3.10 -0.28
N GLN A 21 -39.39 3.31 1.03
CA GLN A 21 -40.63 3.49 1.78
C GLN A 21 -40.50 4.70 2.71
N HIS A 22 -41.50 5.58 2.59
CA HIS A 22 -41.84 6.74 3.42
C HIS A 22 -41.25 8.11 3.05
N VAL A 23 -41.72 8.66 1.92
CA VAL A 23 -41.83 10.12 1.73
C VAL A 23 -43.15 10.58 2.34
N ARG A 24 -43.10 11.35 3.44
CA ARG A 24 -44.24 12.14 3.91
C ARG A 24 -44.28 13.47 3.15
N LEU A 25 -45.43 13.78 2.57
CA LEU A 25 -45.75 15.04 1.90
C LEU A 25 -45.74 16.20 2.92
N VAL A 26 -44.89 17.19 2.70
CA VAL A 26 -44.99 18.52 3.33
C VAL A 26 -45.13 19.56 2.20
N ASN A 27 -46.16 20.39 2.32
CA ASN A 27 -46.72 21.28 1.31
C ASN A 27 -45.78 22.48 0.98
N PRO A 28 -45.63 22.92 -0.29
CA PRO A 28 -44.70 23.98 -0.65
C PRO A 28 -45.43 25.32 -0.80
N ALA A 29 -45.51 26.11 0.27
CA ALA A 29 -45.84 27.53 0.19
C ALA A 29 -45.46 28.25 1.48
N THR A 30 -44.25 28.84 1.53
CA THR A 30 -43.94 30.19 2.08
C THR A 30 -42.43 30.40 2.22
N ARG A 31 -41.87 31.07 1.21
CA ARG A 31 -41.05 32.29 1.31
C ARG A 31 -39.86 32.33 2.28
N SER A 32 -38.69 32.05 1.72
CA SER A 32 -37.51 32.94 1.57
C SER A 32 -37.13 33.94 2.67
N LEU A 33 -35.82 33.85 2.99
CA LEU A 33 -34.88 34.85 3.54
C LEU A 33 -34.98 35.10 5.05
N LEU A 34 -33.94 34.66 5.79
CA LEU A 34 -32.95 35.54 6.42
C LEU A 34 -31.95 34.74 7.25
N PHE A 35 -30.73 35.29 7.33
CA PHE A 35 -29.58 34.91 8.15
C PHE A 35 -28.60 33.88 7.57
N ALA A 36 -27.64 34.46 6.85
CA ALA A 36 -26.25 34.04 6.86
C ALA A 36 -25.82 33.66 8.29
N ARG A 37 -25.42 32.40 8.46
CA ARG A 37 -24.48 32.01 9.51
C ARG A 37 -23.31 31.36 8.80
N HIS A 38 -22.31 32.19 8.49
CA HIS A 38 -20.95 31.70 8.32
C HIS A 38 -20.57 31.10 9.68
N GLU A 39 -20.77 29.80 9.86
CA GLU A 39 -20.00 29.09 10.87
C GLU A 39 -18.57 29.04 10.34
N SER A 40 -17.81 30.08 10.68
CA SER A 40 -16.37 30.00 10.76
C SER A 40 -16.08 28.92 11.79
N ALA A 41 -16.04 27.66 11.37
CA ALA A 41 -15.37 26.61 12.11
C ALA A 41 -13.92 27.07 12.23
N GLN A 42 -13.59 27.64 13.39
CA GLN A 42 -12.23 27.94 13.77
C GLN A 42 -11.48 26.63 13.61
N ALA A 43 -10.62 26.57 12.58
CA ALA A 43 -9.74 25.43 12.38
C ALA A 43 -9.03 25.25 13.72
N ALA A 44 -9.32 24.15 14.42
CA ALA A 44 -8.52 23.76 15.56
C ALA A 44 -7.09 23.78 15.04
N SER A 45 -6.27 24.67 15.58
CA SER A 45 -4.85 24.70 15.27
C SER A 45 -4.36 23.30 15.60
N ILE A 46 -4.14 22.49 14.57
CA ILE A 46 -3.36 21.28 14.71
C ILE A 46 -2.04 21.80 15.25
N ASP A 47 -1.72 21.43 16.49
CA ASP A 47 -0.47 21.81 17.11
C ASP A 47 0.64 21.25 16.21
N GLU A 48 1.28 22.11 15.42
CA GLU A 48 2.35 21.75 14.48
C GLU A 48 3.66 21.39 15.20
N GLN A 49 3.58 21.00 16.47
CA GLN A 49 4.67 20.38 17.22
C GLN A 49 4.92 18.93 16.76
N GLY A 50 4.77 18.66 15.46
CA GLY A 50 4.94 17.35 14.86
C GLY A 50 6.38 17.14 14.41
N PHE A 51 7.07 16.16 15.01
CA PHE A 51 8.35 15.58 14.58
C PHE A 51 9.55 16.52 14.28
N GLU A 52 9.44 17.85 14.42
CA GLU A 52 10.51 18.82 14.08
C GLU A 52 11.84 18.55 14.80
N SER A 53 11.78 18.00 16.02
CA SER A 53 12.94 17.66 16.83
C SER A 53 13.26 16.17 16.85
N THR A 54 12.39 15.33 16.29
CA THR A 54 12.58 13.87 16.31
C THR A 54 13.61 13.48 15.27
N ILE A 55 14.65 12.76 15.70
CA ILE A 55 15.64 12.17 14.80
C ILE A 55 15.36 10.69 14.56
N ILE A 56 15.85 10.14 13.44
CA ILE A 56 15.66 8.73 13.09
C ILE A 56 16.06 7.80 14.25
N SER A 57 17.16 8.11 14.95
CA SER A 57 17.64 7.28 16.06
C SER A 57 16.61 7.11 17.18
N ASP A 58 15.74 8.09 17.41
CA ASP A 58 14.72 8.02 18.46
C ASP A 58 13.56 7.10 18.05
N ILE A 59 13.22 7.09 16.76
CA ILE A 59 12.28 6.10 16.20
C ILE A 59 12.87 4.69 16.26
N LEU A 60 14.14 4.54 15.87
CA LEU A 60 14.81 3.23 15.86
C LEU A 60 14.93 2.63 17.26
N LYS A 61 15.20 3.44 18.29
CA LYS A 61 15.19 3.00 19.69
C LYS A 61 13.80 2.48 20.12
N THR A 62 12.75 3.18 19.70
CA THR A 62 11.35 2.84 20.04
C THR A 62 10.86 1.56 19.35
N LYS A 63 11.34 1.27 18.13
CA LYS A 63 11.05 -0.01 17.45
C LYS A 63 11.58 -1.24 18.21
N GLY A 64 12.42 -1.03 19.22
CA GLY A 64 12.73 -1.99 20.29
C GLY A 64 13.76 -3.06 19.93
N LYS A 65 14.34 -3.68 20.96
CA LYS A 65 15.35 -4.76 20.88
C LYS A 65 14.84 -6.08 20.24
N ASN A 66 13.58 -6.14 19.79
CA ASN A 66 13.07 -7.22 18.94
C ASN A 66 13.64 -7.12 17.51
N ALA A 67 14.11 -5.94 17.12
CA ALA A 67 15.14 -5.82 16.11
C ALA A 67 16.48 -6.10 16.80
N ASP A 68 16.93 -7.35 16.80
CA ASP A 68 18.30 -7.77 17.19
C ASP A 68 19.37 -7.23 16.20
N GLY A 69 19.13 -6.06 15.61
CA GLY A 69 19.78 -5.70 14.36
C GLY A 69 19.48 -6.67 13.21
N SER A 70 18.54 -7.61 13.35
CA SER A 70 18.15 -8.53 12.27
C SER A 70 17.26 -7.80 11.27
N TRP A 71 17.86 -7.04 10.36
CA TRP A 71 17.19 -6.58 9.16
C TRP A 71 16.92 -7.80 8.27
N LEU A 72 15.73 -7.88 7.69
CA LEU A 72 15.39 -8.96 6.76
C LEU A 72 15.94 -8.62 5.39
N TRP A 73 16.50 -9.65 4.75
CA TRP A 73 17.22 -9.49 3.51
C TRP A 73 17.04 -10.66 2.57
N CYS A 74 17.41 -10.43 1.32
CA CYS A 74 17.48 -11.41 0.26
C CYS A 74 18.70 -11.10 -0.62
N THR A 75 19.10 -12.05 -1.45
CA THR A 75 20.17 -11.85 -2.43
C THR A 75 19.61 -11.43 -3.78
N THR A 76 20.46 -10.89 -4.65
CA THR A 76 20.10 -10.64 -6.05
C THR A 76 19.62 -11.91 -6.78
N ASP A 77 20.06 -13.09 -6.34
CA ASP A 77 19.84 -14.38 -6.98
C ASP A 77 18.58 -15.10 -6.48
N ASP A 78 17.95 -14.59 -5.41
CA ASP A 78 16.70 -15.14 -4.92
C ASP A 78 15.58 -14.95 -5.95
N SER A 79 14.60 -15.85 -5.92
CA SER A 79 13.40 -15.64 -6.71
C SER A 79 12.56 -14.52 -6.09
N VAL A 80 11.88 -13.74 -6.93
CA VAL A 80 10.95 -12.71 -6.42
C VAL A 80 9.83 -13.35 -5.58
N TYR A 81 9.45 -14.58 -5.91
CA TYR A 81 8.49 -15.35 -5.11
C TYR A 81 8.98 -15.56 -3.67
N ASP A 82 10.23 -15.99 -3.48
CA ASP A 82 10.78 -16.25 -2.14
C ASP A 82 10.95 -14.96 -1.34
N ALA A 83 11.36 -13.87 -2.00
CA ALA A 83 11.43 -12.54 -1.38
C ALA A 83 10.05 -12.08 -0.86
N VAL A 84 9.00 -12.13 -1.70
CA VAL A 84 7.64 -11.72 -1.30
C VAL A 84 7.03 -12.68 -0.27
N LYS A 85 7.36 -13.96 -0.34
CA LYS A 85 6.97 -14.93 0.69
C LYS A 85 7.59 -14.56 2.04
N SER A 86 8.88 -14.22 2.07
CA SER A 86 9.57 -13.78 3.28
C SER A 86 8.95 -12.49 3.84
N MET A 87 8.66 -11.50 2.98
CA MET A 87 7.93 -10.28 3.34
C MET A 87 6.60 -10.59 4.05
N THR A 88 5.81 -11.49 3.46
CA THR A 88 4.50 -11.89 4.00
C THR A 88 4.62 -12.60 5.34
N GLN A 89 5.59 -13.52 5.47
CA GLN A 89 5.81 -14.28 6.71
C GLN A 89 6.19 -13.41 7.90
N HIS A 90 6.92 -12.32 7.64
CA HIS A 90 7.42 -11.42 8.68
C HIS A 90 6.62 -10.12 8.79
N ASN A 91 5.55 -9.96 8.00
CA ASN A 91 4.73 -8.76 7.95
C ASN A 91 5.55 -7.48 7.67
N VAL A 92 6.45 -7.54 6.69
CA VAL A 92 7.28 -6.41 6.23
C VAL A 92 7.05 -6.15 4.74
N GLY A 93 7.00 -4.88 4.33
CA GLY A 93 6.75 -4.50 2.92
C GLY A 93 8.00 -4.29 2.07
N ALA A 94 9.19 -4.49 2.63
CA ALA A 94 10.46 -4.31 1.94
C ALA A 94 11.56 -5.21 2.52
N LEU A 95 12.52 -5.57 1.67
CA LEU A 95 13.74 -6.27 2.04
C LEU A 95 14.93 -5.51 1.48
N VAL A 96 16.01 -5.45 2.25
CA VAL A 96 17.31 -5.02 1.72
C VAL A 96 17.85 -6.16 0.85
N VAL A 97 18.42 -5.79 -0.29
CA VAL A 97 19.04 -6.75 -1.21
C VAL A 97 20.55 -6.66 -1.07
N VAL A 98 21.21 -7.80 -0.91
CA VAL A 98 22.67 -7.91 -0.88
C VAL A 98 23.22 -8.70 -2.06
N LYS A 99 24.51 -8.52 -2.33
CA LYS A 99 25.22 -9.39 -3.27
C LYS A 99 25.40 -10.80 -2.68
N PRO A 100 25.30 -11.85 -3.50
CA PRO A 100 25.55 -13.22 -3.06
C PRO A 100 26.96 -13.35 -2.45
N GLY A 101 27.07 -14.03 -1.31
CA GLY A 101 28.35 -14.24 -0.62
C GLY A 101 28.88 -13.05 0.18
N GLU A 102 28.23 -11.88 0.12
CA GLU A 102 28.66 -10.66 0.83
C GLU A 102 27.49 -10.02 1.59
N GLN A 103 27.27 -10.42 2.84
CA GLN A 103 26.17 -9.90 3.68
C GLN A 103 26.30 -8.40 4.00
N GLU A 104 27.50 -7.82 3.88
CA GLU A 104 27.75 -6.40 4.14
C GLU A 104 27.62 -5.52 2.87
N SER A 105 27.41 -6.13 1.71
CA SER A 105 27.42 -5.46 0.40
C SER A 105 26.00 -5.24 -0.09
N ILE A 106 25.43 -4.08 0.25
CA ILE A 106 24.08 -3.68 -0.18
C ILE A 106 24.06 -3.49 -1.69
N ALA A 107 23.21 -4.25 -2.37
CA ALA A 107 22.94 -4.13 -3.80
C ALA A 107 21.73 -3.23 -4.09
N GLY A 108 20.76 -3.18 -3.17
CA GLY A 108 19.53 -2.42 -3.41
C GLY A 108 18.45 -2.64 -2.35
N ILE A 109 17.21 -2.28 -2.72
CA ILE A 109 16.00 -2.57 -1.96
C ILE A 109 14.93 -3.13 -2.89
N ILE A 110 14.16 -4.10 -2.41
CA ILE A 110 12.96 -4.60 -3.09
C ILE A 110 11.73 -4.33 -2.21
N THR A 111 10.67 -3.80 -2.81
CA THR A 111 9.42 -3.45 -2.12
C THR A 111 8.21 -4.17 -2.72
N GLU A 112 7.09 -4.20 -2.01
CA GLU A 112 5.80 -4.67 -2.55
C GLU A 112 5.41 -3.92 -3.84
N ARG A 113 5.75 -2.62 -3.92
CA ARG A 113 5.46 -1.79 -5.09
C ARG A 113 6.25 -2.25 -6.31
N ASP A 114 7.50 -2.70 -6.12
CA ASP A 114 8.29 -3.31 -7.19
C ASP A 114 7.63 -4.61 -7.67
N TYR A 115 7.17 -5.46 -6.76
CA TYR A 115 6.44 -6.68 -7.12
C TYR A 115 5.18 -6.37 -7.95
N LEU A 116 4.32 -5.46 -7.48
CA LEU A 116 3.10 -5.10 -8.19
C LEU A 116 3.39 -4.54 -9.59
N ARG A 117 4.33 -3.60 -9.70
CA ARG A 117 4.62 -2.89 -10.97
C ARG A 117 5.45 -3.72 -11.95
N LYS A 118 6.44 -4.45 -11.46
CA LYS A 118 7.43 -5.12 -12.31
C LYS A 118 7.11 -6.60 -12.53
N ILE A 119 6.32 -7.25 -11.67
CA ILE A 119 5.86 -8.62 -11.90
C ILE A 119 4.42 -8.64 -12.43
N ILE A 120 3.45 -8.18 -11.64
CA ILE A 120 2.03 -8.36 -11.96
C ILE A 120 1.65 -7.54 -13.19
N VAL A 121 1.96 -6.25 -13.19
CA VAL A 121 1.60 -5.35 -14.31
C VAL A 121 2.34 -5.72 -15.60
N GLN A 122 3.56 -6.24 -15.51
CA GLN A 122 4.35 -6.66 -16.69
C GLN A 122 4.11 -8.11 -17.10
N GLY A 123 3.29 -8.88 -16.38
CA GLY A 123 3.00 -10.29 -16.68
C GLY A 123 4.22 -11.22 -16.53
N ARG A 124 5.20 -10.88 -15.70
CA ARG A 124 6.37 -11.74 -15.44
C ARG A 124 6.01 -12.83 -14.43
N SER A 125 6.70 -13.96 -14.49
CA SER A 125 6.60 -15.01 -13.47
C SER A 125 7.53 -14.69 -12.30
N SER A 126 6.97 -14.59 -11.08
CA SER A 126 7.76 -14.34 -9.87
C SER A 126 8.69 -15.49 -9.48
N LYS A 127 8.37 -16.73 -9.89
CA LYS A 127 9.17 -17.92 -9.60
C LYS A 127 10.42 -18.02 -10.46
N SER A 128 10.41 -17.44 -11.66
CA SER A 128 11.54 -17.46 -12.60
C SER A 128 12.26 -16.13 -12.73
N THR A 129 11.72 -15.06 -12.15
CA THR A 129 12.35 -13.73 -12.11
C THR A 129 13.22 -13.61 -10.88
N LYS A 130 14.42 -13.03 -11.04
CA LYS A 130 15.35 -12.78 -9.94
C LYS A 130 15.07 -11.44 -9.28
N VAL A 131 15.38 -11.35 -7.99
CA VAL A 131 15.27 -10.09 -7.24
C VAL A 131 16.10 -8.99 -7.90
N GLY A 132 17.33 -9.30 -8.33
CA GLY A 132 18.22 -8.36 -9.01
C GLY A 132 17.60 -7.73 -10.26
N ASP A 133 16.69 -8.43 -10.96
CA ASP A 133 16.07 -7.90 -12.19
C ASP A 133 14.99 -6.84 -11.92
N ILE A 134 14.53 -6.71 -10.67
CA ILE A 134 13.40 -5.83 -10.32
C ILE A 134 13.66 -4.94 -9.11
N MET A 135 14.74 -5.14 -8.37
CA MET A 135 15.07 -4.28 -7.24
C MET A 135 15.27 -2.82 -7.69
N THR A 136 15.22 -1.91 -6.73
CA THR A 136 15.70 -0.55 -6.93
C THR A 136 17.16 -0.51 -6.50
N GLU A 137 18.03 -0.26 -7.45
CA GLU A 137 19.46 0.01 -7.25
C GLU A 137 19.66 1.41 -6.63
N GLU A 138 20.85 1.69 -6.11
CA GLU A 138 21.23 3.03 -5.61
C GLU A 138 20.29 3.58 -4.51
N VAL A 139 20.19 2.84 -3.41
CA VAL A 139 19.44 3.30 -2.23
C VAL A 139 20.13 4.52 -1.62
N ILE A 140 19.39 5.60 -1.36
CA ILE A 140 19.88 6.75 -0.61
C ILE A 140 19.72 6.44 0.90
N PRO A 141 20.80 6.15 1.64
CA PRO A 141 20.70 5.89 3.07
C PRO A 141 20.44 7.18 3.83
N ALA A 142 19.54 7.12 4.82
CA ALA A 142 19.36 8.19 5.79
C ALA A 142 20.20 7.90 7.05
N SER A 143 20.89 8.91 7.58
CA SER A 143 21.65 8.80 8.81
C SER A 143 20.72 8.76 10.02
N SER A 144 21.07 7.98 11.05
CA SER A 144 20.33 7.95 12.32
C SER A 144 20.24 9.33 12.99
N SER A 145 21.14 10.26 12.64
CA SER A 145 21.15 11.65 13.11
C SER A 145 20.24 12.60 12.32
N ASN A 146 19.74 12.19 11.14
CA ASN A 146 18.83 13.04 10.37
C ASN A 146 17.52 13.25 11.13
N LYS A 147 16.94 14.44 10.97
CA LYS A 147 15.60 14.73 11.48
C LYS A 147 14.57 14.07 10.59
N ILE A 148 13.45 13.67 11.19
CA ILE A 148 12.33 13.09 10.44
C ILE A 148 11.72 14.10 9.46
N SER A 149 11.79 15.39 9.76
CA SER A 149 11.33 16.46 8.86
C SER A 149 12.21 16.67 7.63
N GLU A 150 13.39 16.06 7.55
CA GLU A 150 14.35 16.19 6.44
C GLU A 150 14.25 15.05 5.41
N ILE A 151 13.32 14.10 5.60
CA ILE A 151 13.15 12.86 4.82
C ILE A 151 11.78 12.86 4.14
#